data_AF-B8IN40-F1
#
_entry.id   AF-B8IN40-F1
#
_cell.length_a   1.000
_cell.length_b   1.000
_cell.length_c   1.000
_cell.angle_alpha   90.00
_cell.angle_beta   90.00
_cell.angle_gamma   90.00
#
_symmetry.space_group_name_H-M   'P 1'
#
loop_
_entity.id
_entity.type
_entity.pdbx_description
1 polymer ?
#
loop_
_entity_poly.entity_id
_entity_poly.type
_entity_poly.pdbx_seq_one_letter_code
_entity_poly.pdbx_strand_id
1 'polypeptide(L)'
;MKRKSQSFTRGKAPRGGIPGRAEAEALAGAVFGFVTGDPARLMRFMDHAGLSPASLREAAESPDLLVGLLDHVVSDEELLLACAEAIGEAPERITLAWRRLGPPEPESFGA
;
A
#
# COMPACT_ATOMS: atom_id res chain seq x y z
N MET A 1 -1.02 23.73 29.96
CA MET A 1 -0.10 23.31 28.88
C MET A 1 -0.87 23.27 27.55
N LYS A 2 -0.35 23.90 26.49
CA LYS A 2 -0.98 24.02 25.18
C LYS A 2 -0.62 22.81 24.31
N ARG A 3 -1.58 21.94 23.98
CA ARG A 3 -1.53 21.13 22.75
C ARG A 3 -2.60 21.69 21.83
N LYS A 4 -2.25 22.78 21.15
CA LYS A 4 -3.04 23.39 20.09
C LYS A 4 -3.05 22.42 18.91
N SER A 5 -4.25 22.15 18.41
CA SER A 5 -4.57 22.21 16.98
C SER A 5 -3.59 21.51 16.04
N GLN A 6 -3.81 20.24 15.78
CA GLN A 6 -3.57 19.73 14.43
C GLN A 6 -4.93 19.63 13.76
N SER A 7 -5.29 20.75 13.14
CA SER A 7 -6.37 20.85 12.18
C SER A 7 -6.14 19.79 11.11
N PHE A 8 -6.98 18.75 11.06
CA PHE A 8 -7.10 17.88 9.90
C PHE A 8 -7.78 18.67 8.78
N THR A 9 -7.10 19.70 8.27
CA THR A 9 -7.42 20.31 6.98
C THR A 9 -6.45 19.71 5.97
N ARG A 10 -6.80 18.55 5.41
CA ARG A 10 -6.28 18.13 4.12
C ARG A 10 -7.46 17.72 3.25
N GLY A 11 -7.59 18.43 2.13
CA GLY A 11 -8.73 18.39 1.25
C GLY A 11 -8.94 17.06 0.54
N LYS A 12 -10.22 16.83 0.27
CA LYS A 12 -10.79 16.00 -0.80
C LYS A 12 -10.62 14.49 -0.59
N ALA A 13 -11.42 13.94 0.33
CA ALA A 13 -11.94 12.60 0.13
C ALA A 13 -12.72 12.57 -1.21
N PRO A 14 -12.27 11.82 -2.24
CA PRO A 14 -13.21 11.40 -3.27
C PRO A 14 -14.25 10.52 -2.57
N ARG A 15 -15.50 10.98 -2.63
CA ARG A 15 -16.71 10.30 -2.16
C ARG A 15 -16.59 8.79 -2.42
N GLY A 16 -16.71 7.98 -1.36
CA GLY A 16 -16.63 6.51 -1.32
C GLY A 16 -16.84 5.78 -2.65
N GLY A 17 -15.81 5.75 -3.48
CA GLY A 17 -15.82 5.18 -4.82
C GLY A 17 -14.56 4.34 -5.03
N ILE A 18 -14.72 3.24 -5.75
CA ILE A 18 -13.63 2.33 -6.11
C ILE A 18 -12.58 3.15 -6.89
N PRO A 19 -11.30 3.15 -6.49
CA PRO A 19 -10.27 3.88 -7.21
C PRO A 19 -10.13 3.33 -8.63
N GLY A 20 -9.95 4.24 -9.59
CA GLY A 20 -9.55 3.86 -10.95
C GLY A 20 -8.16 3.21 -10.94
N ARG A 21 -7.79 2.49 -12.01
CA ARG A 21 -6.48 1.81 -12.08
C ARG A 21 -5.29 2.76 -11.85
N ALA A 22 -5.28 3.91 -12.52
CA ALA A 22 -4.23 4.93 -12.35
C ALA A 22 -4.19 5.52 -10.92
N GLU A 23 -5.35 5.67 -10.28
CA GLU A 23 -5.43 6.17 -8.90
C GLU A 23 -4.93 5.11 -7.90
N ALA A 24 -5.26 3.84 -8.15
CA ALA A 24 -4.75 2.72 -7.38
C ALA A 24 -3.23 2.56 -7.54
N GLU A 25 -2.68 2.74 -8.75
CA GLU A 25 -1.22 2.75 -9.00
C GLU A 25 -0.53 3.90 -8.24
N ALA A 26 -1.14 5.09 -8.23
CA ALA A 26 -0.62 6.23 -7.46
C ALA A 26 -0.63 5.96 -5.95
N LEU A 27 -1.71 5.35 -5.43
CA LEU A 27 -1.78 4.92 -4.03
C LEU A 27 -0.71 3.87 -3.71
N ALA A 28 -0.52 2.88 -4.58
CA ALA A 28 0.52 1.86 -4.42
C ALA A 28 1.92 2.48 -4.35
N GLY A 29 2.21 3.47 -5.20
CA GLY A 29 3.46 4.23 -5.15
C GLY A 29 3.65 5.00 -3.83
N ALA A 30 2.58 5.60 -3.29
CA ALA A 30 2.64 6.27 -1.99
C ALA A 30 2.93 5.28 -0.85
N VAL A 31 2.29 4.10 -0.88
CA VAL A 31 2.55 3.00 0.06
C VAL A 31 3.99 2.51 -0.06
N PHE A 32 4.51 2.39 -1.28
CA PHE A 32 5.91 2.03 -1.52
C PHE A 32 6.88 3.04 -0.91
N GLY A 33 6.62 4.34 -1.06
CA GLY A 33 7.41 5.39 -0.40
C GLY A 33 7.38 5.28 1.13
N PHE A 34 6.24 4.91 1.71
CA PHE A 34 6.11 4.72 3.17
C PHE A 34 6.90 3.51 3.69
N VAL A 35 6.88 2.39 2.96
CA VAL A 35 7.61 1.17 3.35
C VAL A 35 9.10 1.34 3.13
N THR A 36 9.52 1.91 1.99
CA THR A 36 10.94 2.14 1.67
C THR A 36 11.56 3.30 2.46
N GLY A 37 10.74 4.22 2.97
CA GLY A 37 11.19 5.31 3.83
C GLY A 37 11.66 4.85 5.21
N ASP A 38 11.35 3.62 5.62
CA ASP A 38 11.83 3.04 6.88
C ASP A 38 12.55 1.70 6.62
N PRO A 39 13.84 1.57 6.98
CA PRO A 39 14.61 0.38 6.68
C PRO A 39 14.09 -0.87 7.41
N ALA A 40 13.45 -0.73 8.57
CA ALA A 40 12.90 -1.86 9.31
C ALA A 40 11.62 -2.40 8.63
N ARG A 41 10.76 -1.51 8.12
CA ARG A 41 9.60 -1.89 7.31
C ARG A 41 10.00 -2.53 6.00
N LEU A 42 10.99 -1.96 5.32
CA LEU A 42 11.52 -2.54 4.08
C LEU A 42 12.07 -3.95 4.29
N MET A 43 12.83 -4.17 5.37
CA MET A 43 13.33 -5.51 5.71
C MET A 43 12.19 -6.51 5.98
N ARG A 44 11.14 -6.10 6.71
CA ARG A 44 9.98 -6.97 6.96
C ARG A 44 9.23 -7.33 5.67
N PHE A 45 9.06 -6.37 4.77
CA PHE A 45 8.45 -6.62 3.46
C PHE A 45 9.28 -7.60 2.64
N MET A 46 10.60 -7.40 2.57
CA MET A 46 11.49 -8.31 1.83
C MET A 46 11.48 -9.73 2.41
N ASP A 47 11.47 -9.86 3.74
CA ASP A 47 11.36 -11.16 4.43
C ASP A 47 10.04 -11.85 4.09
N HIS A 48 8.93 -11.11 4.16
CA HIS A 48 7.60 -11.62 3.84
C HIS A 48 7.45 -12.03 2.35
N ALA A 49 7.98 -11.21 1.44
CA ALA A 49 7.92 -11.44 0.00
C ALA A 49 9.00 -12.42 -0.51
N GLY A 50 9.92 -12.86 0.35
CA GLY A 50 11.05 -13.70 -0.05
C GLY A 50 12.02 -13.00 -1.00
N LEU A 51 12.11 -11.68 -0.95
CA LEU A 51 12.92 -10.87 -1.87
C LEU A 51 14.31 -10.58 -1.31
N SER A 52 15.32 -10.69 -2.17
CA SER A 52 16.66 -10.15 -1.91
C SER A 52 16.76 -8.69 -2.37
N PRO A 53 17.74 -7.90 -1.91
CA PRO A 53 17.93 -6.51 -2.36
C PRO A 53 18.09 -6.38 -3.88
N ALA A 54 18.74 -7.37 -4.52
CA ALA A 54 18.86 -7.44 -5.97
C ALA A 54 17.50 -7.71 -6.63
N SER A 55 16.77 -8.73 -6.18
CA SER A 55 15.44 -9.08 -6.67
C SER A 55 14.42 -7.95 -6.47
N LEU A 56 14.52 -7.20 -5.37
CA LEU A 56 13.68 -6.04 -5.10
C LEU A 56 13.91 -4.95 -6.15
N ARG A 57 15.16 -4.70 -6.57
CA ARG A 57 15.45 -3.69 -7.61
C ARG A 57 14.89 -4.10 -8.96
N GLU A 58 15.04 -5.36 -9.33
CA GLU A 58 14.44 -5.90 -10.56
C GLU A 58 12.91 -5.83 -10.51
N ALA A 59 12.32 -6.15 -9.35
CA ALA A 59 10.87 -6.11 -9.15
C ALA A 59 10.33 -4.68 -8.98
N ALA A 60 11.16 -3.68 -8.65
CA ALA A 60 10.73 -2.30 -8.45
C ALA A 60 10.15 -1.66 -9.72
N GLU A 61 10.54 -2.18 -10.88
CA GLU A 61 10.01 -1.76 -12.18
C GLU A 61 8.72 -2.51 -12.57
N SER A 62 8.33 -3.53 -11.78
CA SER A 62 7.20 -4.40 -12.08
C SER A 62 5.93 -4.01 -11.31
N PRO A 63 4.76 -3.97 -11.96
CA PRO A 63 3.48 -3.71 -11.30
C PRO A 63 3.12 -4.78 -10.27
N ASP A 64 3.59 -6.03 -10.45
CA ASP A 64 3.40 -7.12 -9.49
C ASP A 64 4.01 -6.82 -8.11
N LEU A 65 5.14 -6.10 -8.04
CA LEU A 65 5.71 -5.71 -6.76
C LEU A 65 4.77 -4.77 -6.00
N LEU A 66 4.15 -3.82 -6.69
CA LEU A 66 3.20 -2.89 -6.09
C LEU A 66 1.98 -3.63 -5.53
N VAL A 67 1.51 -4.66 -6.22
CA VAL A 67 0.43 -5.53 -5.74
C VAL A 67 0.86 -6.30 -4.49
N GLY A 68 2.03 -6.94 -4.50
CA GLY A 68 2.55 -7.68 -3.34
C GLY A 68 2.86 -6.78 -2.14
N LEU A 69 3.27 -5.54 -2.39
CA LEU A 69 3.46 -4.54 -1.33
C LEU A 69 2.13 -4.14 -0.70
N LEU A 70 1.11 -3.87 -1.53
CA LEU A 70 -0.23 -3.57 -1.05
C LEU A 70 -0.81 -4.75 -0.26
N ASP A 71 -0.58 -5.99 -0.70
CA ASP A 71 -0.96 -7.21 0.00
C ASP A 71 -0.32 -7.31 1.39
N HIS A 72 1.00 -7.08 1.47
CA HIS A 72 1.73 -7.06 2.73
C HIS A 72 1.18 -6.01 3.71
N VAL A 73 0.88 -4.81 3.22
CA VAL A 73 0.33 -3.73 4.05
C VAL A 73 -1.11 -4.02 4.47
N VAL A 74 -1.96 -4.53 3.57
CA VAL A 74 -3.36 -4.86 3.87
C VAL A 74 -3.46 -6.07 4.83
N SER A 75 -2.48 -6.96 4.82
CA SER A 75 -2.41 -8.13 5.71
C SER A 75 -2.05 -7.79 7.16
N ASP A 76 -1.51 -6.60 7.43
CA ASP A 76 -1.12 -6.14 8.76
C ASP A 76 -1.91 -4.88 9.12
N GLU A 77 -2.87 -5.00 10.03
CA GLU A 77 -3.80 -3.91 10.39
C GLU A 77 -3.06 -2.70 10.99
N GLU A 78 -2.05 -2.92 11.83
CA GLU A 78 -1.27 -1.83 12.43
C GLU A 78 -0.46 -1.08 11.37
N LEU A 79 0.14 -1.82 10.43
CA LEU A 79 0.88 -1.24 9.31
C LEU A 79 -0.03 -0.48 8.34
N LEU A 80 -1.22 -1.02 8.05
CA LEU A 80 -2.23 -0.39 7.21
C LEU A 80 -2.67 0.95 7.79
N LEU A 81 -3.01 0.99 9.09
CA LEU A 81 -3.42 2.21 9.77
C LEU A 81 -2.29 3.24 9.80
N ALA A 82 -1.08 2.81 10.15
CA ALA A 82 0.09 3.69 10.16
C ALA A 82 0.41 4.25 8.76
N CYS A 83 0.23 3.43 7.71
CA CYS A 83 0.41 3.86 6.32
C CYS A 83 -0.63 4.89 5.92
N ALA A 84 -1.91 4.58 6.15
CA ALA A 84 -3.04 5.44 5.89
C ALA A 84 -2.88 6.83 6.55
N GLU A 85 -2.49 6.87 7.83
CA GLU A 85 -2.19 8.11 8.53
C GLU A 85 -1.01 8.87 7.91
N ALA A 86 0.06 8.18 7.53
CA ALA A 86 1.25 8.82 6.98
C ALA A 86 1.02 9.42 5.58
N ILE A 87 0.25 8.76 4.72
CA ILE A 87 -0.06 9.25 3.38
C ILE A 87 -1.31 10.15 3.34
N GLY A 88 -2.06 10.22 4.45
CA GLY A 88 -3.28 11.02 4.58
C GLY A 88 -4.48 10.46 3.83
N GLU A 89 -4.53 9.13 3.64
CA GLU A 89 -5.60 8.41 2.96
C GLU A 89 -6.38 7.55 3.94
N ALA A 90 -7.58 7.11 3.56
CA ALA A 90 -8.34 6.14 4.35
C ALA A 90 -7.79 4.72 4.12
N PRO A 91 -7.70 3.86 5.15
CA PRO A 91 -7.21 2.49 5.01
C PRO A 91 -8.08 1.67 4.04
N GLU A 92 -9.39 1.94 3.96
CA GLU A 92 -10.27 1.31 2.98
C GLU A 92 -9.86 1.63 1.54
N ARG A 93 -9.30 2.82 1.27
CA ARG A 93 -8.84 3.17 -0.09
C ARG A 93 -7.61 2.39 -0.51
N ILE A 94 -6.70 2.12 0.42
CA ILE A 94 -5.53 1.26 0.19
C ILE A 94 -6.01 -0.17 -0.11
N THR A 95 -6.97 -0.67 0.67
CA THR A 95 -7.58 -1.99 0.44
C THR A 95 -8.29 -2.08 -0.90
N LEU A 96 -9.01 -1.03 -1.30
CA LEU A 96 -9.67 -0.97 -2.60
C LEU A 96 -8.67 -0.87 -3.75
N ALA A 97 -7.54 -0.18 -3.56
CA ALA A 97 -6.45 -0.12 -4.52
C ALA A 97 -5.82 -1.51 -4.72
N TRP A 98 -5.57 -2.24 -3.62
CA TRP A 98 -5.11 -3.63 -3.68
C TRP A 98 -6.06 -4.52 -4.48
N ARG A 99 -7.37 -4.48 -4.20
CA ARG A 99 -8.36 -5.25 -4.98
C ARG A 99 -8.43 -4.83 -6.45
N ARG A 100 -8.11 -3.58 -6.76
CA ARG A 100 -8.18 -3.06 -8.14
C ARG A 100 -6.97 -3.47 -8.98
N LEU A 101 -5.79 -3.53 -8.37
CA LEU A 101 -4.51 -3.87 -9.02
C LEU A 101 -4.16 -5.34 -8.93
N GLY A 102 -4.61 -6.01 -7.86
CA GLY A 102 -4.44 -7.43 -7.68
C GLY A 102 -5.07 -8.21 -8.84
N PRO A 103 -4.54 -9.40 -9.14
CA PRO A 103 -5.12 -10.24 -10.17
C PRO A 103 -6.60 -10.52 -9.84
N PRO A 104 -7.50 -10.60 -10.84
CA PRO A 104 -8.76 -11.30 -10.62
C PRO A 104 -8.39 -12.69 -10.08
N GLU A 105 -9.09 -13.15 -9.05
CA GLU A 105 -8.75 -14.36 -8.31
C GLU A 105 -8.23 -15.46 -9.24
N PRO A 106 -7.18 -16.21 -8.86
CA PRO A 106 -6.81 -17.38 -9.63
C PRO A 106 -8.00 -18.35 -9.61
N GLU A 107 -8.86 -18.28 -10.62
CA GLU A 107 -9.72 -19.40 -10.96
C GLU A 107 -8.78 -20.54 -11.35
N SER A 108 -8.55 -21.44 -10.39
CA SER A 108 -8.54 -22.89 -10.58
C SER A 108 -7.61 -23.55 -9.57
N PHE A 109 -8.14 -23.81 -8.38
CA PHE A 109 -7.73 -25.02 -7.67
C PHE A 109 -8.56 -26.16 -8.27
N GLY A 110 -8.10 -26.71 -9.40
CA GLY A 110 -8.85 -27.71 -10.16
C GLY A 110 -8.12 -28.16 -11.42
N ALA A 111 -7.08 -28.97 -11.24
CA ALA A 111 -6.56 -29.90 -12.25
C ALA A 111 -6.03 -31.15 -11.57
#